data_AF-A0A9D1ZC18-F1
#
_entry.id   AF-A0A9D1ZC18-F1
#
_cell.length_a   1.000
_cell.length_b   1.000
_cell.length_c   1.000
_cell.angle_alpha   90.00
_cell.angle_beta   90.00
_cell.angle_gamma   90.00
#
_symmetry.space_group_name_H-M   'P 1'
#
loop_
_entity.id
_entity.type
_entity.pdbx_description
1 polymer ?
#
loop_
_entity_poly.entity_id
_entity_poly.type
_entity_poly.pdbx_seq_one_letter_code
_entity_poly.pdbx_strand_id
1 'polypeptide(L)'
;MRKFKTESKKLLDLMINSIYTNREIFLRELVSNASDAIDKLYLKSLTDSSVQVDQANLAINVAFDKDARTITVSDNGIGMTADELEKNLGTIAHSGSEEFKAANAEAQGDAVDIIGRFGVGFYSAFMVA
;
A
#
# COMPACT_ATOMS: atom_id res chain seq x y z
N MET A 1 -19.33 6.80 -12.68
CA MET A 1 -17.85 6.85 -12.70
C MET A 1 -17.42 8.04 -11.84
N ARG A 2 -16.92 7.81 -10.62
CA ARG A 2 -16.41 8.91 -9.78
C ARG A 2 -15.13 9.43 -10.44
N LYS A 3 -15.04 10.74 -10.63
CA LYS A 3 -13.86 11.36 -11.24
C LYS A 3 -12.78 11.51 -10.16
N PHE A 4 -11.55 11.11 -10.48
CA PHE A 4 -10.39 11.48 -9.68
C PHE A 4 -10.35 13.00 -9.50
N LYS A 5 -9.92 13.46 -8.31
CA LYS A 5 -9.74 14.90 -8.05
C LYS A 5 -8.75 15.47 -9.06
N THR A 6 -8.91 16.74 -9.44
CA THR A 6 -8.12 17.39 -10.50
C THR A 6 -6.61 17.38 -10.21
N GLU A 7 -6.24 17.40 -8.93
CA GLU A 7 -4.86 17.26 -8.44
C GLU A 7 -4.28 15.87 -8.74
N SER A 8 -5.11 14.82 -8.67
CA SER A 8 -4.70 13.45 -8.92
C SER A 8 -4.20 13.25 -10.35
N LYS A 9 -4.88 13.86 -11.31
CA LYS A 9 -4.53 13.76 -12.74
C LYS A 9 -3.20 14.44 -13.04
N LYS A 10 -2.98 15.65 -12.51
CA LYS A 10 -1.72 16.39 -12.69
C LYS A 10 -0.53 15.68 -12.05
N LEU A 11 -0.72 15.01 -10.90
CA LEU A 11 0.36 14.26 -10.27
C LEU A 11 0.63 12.92 -10.96
N LEU A 12 -0.38 12.25 -11.51
CA LEU A 12 -0.20 11.09 -12.41
C LEU A 12 0.64 11.49 -13.62
N ASP A 13 0.28 12.60 -14.28
CA ASP A 13 1.07 13.15 -15.39
C ASP A 13 2.49 13.51 -14.96
N LEU A 14 2.67 14.08 -13.75
CA LEU A 14 4.00 14.38 -13.19
C LEU A 14 4.78 13.09 -12.90
N MET A 15 4.20 12.09 -12.25
CA MET A 15 4.86 10.81 -11.94
C MET A 15 5.30 10.09 -13.21
N ILE A 16 4.43 10.03 -14.22
CA ILE A 16 4.70 9.40 -15.52
C ILE A 16 5.88 10.11 -16.21
N ASN A 17 5.94 11.44 -16.16
CA ASN A 17 6.93 12.22 -16.93
C ASN A 17 8.20 12.61 -16.16
N SER A 18 8.18 12.65 -14.82
CA SER A 18 9.27 13.25 -14.00
C SER A 18 10.17 12.25 -13.29
N ILE A 19 9.71 11.02 -13.05
CA ILE A 19 10.39 10.09 -12.13
C ILE A 19 11.10 8.93 -12.87
N TYR A 20 10.84 8.67 -14.16
CA TYR A 20 11.12 7.32 -14.68
C TYR A 20 12.16 7.18 -15.79
N THR A 21 13.34 6.73 -15.36
CA THR A 21 14.23 5.84 -16.13
C THR A 21 13.97 4.35 -15.83
N ASN A 22 13.35 4.01 -14.69
CA ASN A 22 13.34 2.65 -14.11
C ASN A 22 11.91 2.12 -13.85
N ARG A 23 11.33 1.42 -14.82
CA ARG A 23 9.93 0.94 -14.79
C ARG A 23 9.68 -0.19 -13.79
N GLU A 24 10.72 -0.84 -13.29
CA GLU A 24 10.66 -1.95 -12.35
C GLU A 24 10.27 -1.54 -10.92
N ILE A 25 10.31 -0.24 -10.61
CA ILE A 25 10.05 0.29 -9.27
C ILE A 25 8.62 -0.04 -8.78
N PHE A 26 7.64 -0.20 -9.68
CA PHE A 26 6.26 -0.47 -9.28
C PHE A 26 6.13 -1.72 -8.39
N LEU A 27 6.89 -2.78 -8.69
CA LEU A 27 6.81 -4.03 -7.95
C LEU A 27 7.36 -3.86 -6.53
N ARG A 28 8.44 -3.07 -6.37
CA ARG A 28 8.98 -2.70 -5.05
C ARG A 28 7.92 -1.99 -4.21
N GLU A 29 7.23 -1.01 -4.81
CA GLU A 29 6.21 -0.22 -4.12
C GLU A 29 5.00 -1.07 -3.71
N LEU A 30 4.52 -1.95 -4.59
CA LEU A 30 3.39 -2.83 -4.27
C LEU A 30 3.74 -3.84 -3.17
N VAL A 31 4.92 -4.46 -3.23
CA VAL A 31 5.39 -5.38 -2.18
C VAL A 31 5.59 -4.65 -0.85
N SER A 32 6.11 -3.42 -0.88
CA SER A 32 6.24 -2.59 0.32
C SER A 32 4.88 -2.30 0.97
N ASN A 33 3.87 -1.96 0.19
CA ASN A 33 2.52 -1.70 0.71
C ASN A 33 1.88 -2.96 1.31
N ALA A 34 2.09 -4.12 0.67
CA ALA A 34 1.64 -5.40 1.17
C ALA A 34 2.31 -5.77 2.50
N SER A 35 3.62 -5.50 2.64
CA SER A 35 4.36 -5.68 3.90
C SER A 35 3.77 -4.81 5.01
N ASP A 36 3.57 -3.51 4.74
CA ASP A 36 2.97 -2.58 5.70
C ASP A 36 1.56 -3.06 6.14
N ALA A 37 0.77 -3.66 5.23
CA ALA A 37 -0.56 -4.17 5.55
C ALA A 37 -0.50 -5.40 6.48
N ILE A 38 0.46 -6.29 6.28
CA ILE A 38 0.71 -7.45 7.14
C ILE A 38 1.18 -6.99 8.52
N ASP A 39 2.13 -6.05 8.59
CA ASP A 39 2.66 -5.53 9.86
C ASP A 39 1.57 -4.83 10.69
N LYS A 40 0.69 -4.07 10.04
CA LYS A 40 -0.48 -3.46 10.70
C LYS A 40 -1.42 -4.50 11.27
N LEU A 41 -1.70 -5.57 10.53
CA LEU A 41 -2.55 -6.66 11.00
C LEU A 41 -1.92 -7.35 12.21
N TYR A 42 -0.63 -7.63 12.13
CA TYR A 42 0.12 -8.23 13.22
C TYR A 42 0.08 -7.34 14.47
N LEU A 43 0.37 -6.05 14.33
CA LEU A 43 0.34 -5.12 15.47
C LEU A 43 -1.05 -5.02 16.09
N LYS A 44 -2.10 -4.99 15.26
CA LYS A 44 -3.48 -4.98 15.75
C LYS A 44 -3.80 -6.23 16.57
N SER A 45 -3.33 -7.40 16.16
CA SER A 45 -3.53 -8.65 16.92
C SER A 45 -2.87 -8.65 18.31
N LEU A 46 -1.81 -7.85 18.51
CA LEU A 46 -1.15 -7.71 19.81
C LEU A 46 -1.95 -6.84 20.79
N THR A 47 -2.79 -5.94 20.28
CA THR A 47 -3.54 -4.96 21.09
C THR A 47 -5.03 -5.24 21.17
N ASP A 48 -5.58 -6.01 20.21
CA ASP A 48 -6.99 -6.38 20.12
C ASP A 48 -7.14 -7.91 20.10
N SER A 49 -7.58 -8.48 21.22
CA SER A 49 -7.76 -9.93 21.39
C SER A 49 -8.87 -10.53 20.52
N SER A 50 -9.70 -9.71 19.86
CA SER A 50 -10.70 -10.18 18.90
C SER A 50 -10.10 -10.49 17.52
N VAL A 51 -8.90 -9.97 17.24
CA VAL A 51 -8.19 -10.16 15.97
C VAL A 51 -7.28 -11.39 16.10
N GLN A 52 -7.74 -12.52 15.59
CA GLN A 52 -6.93 -13.74 15.52
C GLN A 52 -6.11 -13.76 14.23
N VAL A 53 -4.79 -13.79 14.38
CA VAL A 53 -3.85 -13.85 13.26
C VAL A 53 -3.03 -15.12 13.39
N ASP A 54 -3.10 -15.96 12.35
CA ASP A 54 -2.16 -17.06 12.19
C ASP A 54 -0.90 -16.54 11.50
N GLN A 55 0.13 -16.25 12.30
CA GLN A 55 1.39 -15.68 11.81
C GLN A 55 2.05 -16.57 10.75
N ALA A 56 1.87 -17.89 10.81
CA ALA A 56 2.47 -18.81 9.85
C ALA A 56 1.84 -18.71 8.46
N ASN A 57 0.64 -18.13 8.37
CA ASN A 57 -0.12 -17.98 7.13
C ASN A 57 -0.03 -16.57 6.53
N LEU A 58 0.60 -15.60 7.19
CA LEU A 58 0.81 -14.26 6.63
C LEU A 58 1.76 -14.33 5.43
N ALA A 59 1.32 -13.83 4.28
CA ALA A 59 2.08 -13.97 3.04
C ALA A 59 1.75 -12.88 2.02
N ILE A 60 2.75 -12.55 1.20
CA ILE A 60 2.60 -11.75 -0.02
C ILE A 60 2.81 -12.70 -1.20
N ASN A 61 1.78 -12.86 -2.04
CA ASN A 61 1.84 -13.70 -3.23
C ASN A 61 1.93 -12.84 -4.49
N VAL A 62 2.94 -13.13 -5.32
CA VAL A 62 3.13 -12.51 -6.63
C VAL A 62 2.90 -13.57 -7.70
N ALA A 63 1.82 -13.42 -8.47
CA ALA A 63 1.44 -14.32 -9.55
C ALA A 63 1.57 -13.63 -10.91
N PHE A 64 1.86 -14.44 -11.94
CA PHE A 64 2.04 -13.99 -13.32
C PHE A 64 1.13 -14.80 -14.23
N ASP A 65 0.31 -14.11 -15.01
CA ASP A 65 -0.50 -14.73 -16.06
C ASP A 65 -0.06 -14.17 -17.42
N LYS A 66 0.56 -15.02 -18.22
CA LYS A 66 1.08 -14.62 -19.54
C LYS A 66 -0.04 -14.42 -20.55
N ASP A 67 -1.10 -15.21 -20.45
CA ASP A 67 -2.19 -15.20 -21.42
C ASP A 67 -3.10 -13.99 -21.17
N ALA A 68 -3.41 -13.70 -19.91
CA ALA A 68 -4.10 -12.49 -19.49
C ALA A 68 -3.20 -11.24 -19.50
N ARG A 69 -1.88 -11.42 -19.59
CA ARG A 69 -0.85 -10.36 -19.51
C ARG A 69 -0.94 -9.57 -18.20
N THR A 70 -1.15 -10.27 -17.09
CA THR A 70 -1.30 -9.65 -15.77
C THR A 70 -0.19 -10.06 -14.81
N ILE A 71 0.10 -9.15 -13.89
CA ILE A 71 0.88 -9.40 -12.68
C ILE A 71 -0.06 -9.12 -11.52
N THR A 72 -0.19 -10.07 -10.60
CA THR A 72 -1.04 -9.94 -9.42
C THR A 72 -0.17 -9.96 -8.19
N VAL A 73 -0.21 -8.88 -7.41
CA VAL A 73 0.35 -8.81 -6.05
C VAL A 73 -0.82 -8.88 -5.09
N SER A 74 -0.81 -9.87 -4.19
CA SER A 74 -1.87 -10.08 -3.20
C SER A 74 -1.28 -10.34 -1.84
N ASP A 75 -1.90 -9.80 -0.80
CA ASP A 75 -1.56 -10.03 0.60
C ASP A 75 -2.82 -10.41 1.38
N ASN A 76 -2.60 -10.99 2.55
CA ASN A 76 -3.63 -11.23 3.56
C ASN A 76 -3.41 -10.37 4.81
N GLY A 77 -2.95 -9.14 4.61
CA GLY A 77 -2.80 -8.14 5.66
C GLY A 77 -4.14 -7.54 6.10
N ILE A 78 -4.07 -6.38 6.74
CA ILE A 78 -5.24 -5.76 7.40
C ILE A 78 -6.34 -5.31 6.42
N GLY A 79 -6.00 -5.18 5.13
CA GLY A 79 -6.90 -4.69 4.10
C GLY A 79 -7.26 -3.21 4.27
N MET A 80 -8.32 -2.79 3.59
CA MET A 80 -8.88 -1.45 3.69
C MET A 80 -10.40 -1.52 3.65
N THR A 81 -11.05 -0.68 4.45
CA THR A 81 -12.48 -0.38 4.37
C THR A 81 -12.80 0.47 3.13
N ALA A 82 -14.09 0.60 2.80
CA ALA A 82 -14.54 1.44 1.69
C ALA A 82 -14.13 2.92 1.85
N ASP A 83 -14.18 3.43 3.08
CA ASP A 83 -13.82 4.82 3.39
C ASP A 83 -12.30 5.03 3.30
N GLU A 84 -11.50 4.06 3.76
CA GLU A 84 -10.04 4.09 3.60
C GLU A 84 -9.64 4.01 2.13
N LEU A 85 -10.31 3.21 1.30
CA LEU A 85 -10.10 3.20 -0.14
C LEU A 85 -10.36 4.57 -0.75
N GLU A 86 -11.47 5.22 -0.40
CA GLU A 86 -11.81 6.56 -0.90
C GLU A 86 -10.81 7.63 -0.43
N LYS A 87 -10.39 7.57 0.85
CA LYS A 87 -9.43 8.51 1.43
C LYS A 87 -8.03 8.32 0.83
N ASN A 88 -7.51 7.10 0.85
CA ASN A 88 -6.11 6.77 0.54
C ASN A 88 -5.85 6.67 -0.96
N LEU A 89 -6.80 6.17 -1.77
CA LEU A 89 -6.64 6.07 -3.23
C LEU A 89 -7.33 7.21 -3.99
N GLY A 90 -8.33 7.86 -3.38
CA GLY A 90 -9.04 9.00 -3.96
C GLY A 90 -8.39 10.36 -3.66
N THR A 91 -7.47 10.42 -2.69
CA THR A 91 -6.70 11.63 -2.36
C THR A 91 -5.21 11.32 -2.45
N ILE A 92 -4.53 12.00 -3.38
CA ILE A 92 -3.11 11.77 -3.66
C ILE A 92 -2.23 12.29 -2.53
N ALA A 93 -1.09 11.62 -2.31
CA ALA A 93 -0.09 11.93 -1.28
C ALA A 93 -0.62 11.78 0.16
N HIS A 94 -1.61 10.91 0.33
CA HIS A 94 -2.12 10.54 1.65
C HIS A 94 -1.75 9.08 1.96
N SER A 95 -0.92 8.88 2.97
CA SER A 95 -0.47 7.54 3.40
C SER A 95 -1.10 7.17 4.74
N GLY A 96 -2.04 6.22 4.73
CA GLY A 96 -2.54 5.62 5.97
C GLY A 96 -1.45 4.89 6.76
N SER A 97 -0.33 4.51 6.13
CA SER A 97 0.85 3.95 6.82
C SER A 97 1.59 4.98 7.66
N GLU A 98 1.68 6.22 7.19
CA GLU A 98 2.28 7.32 7.95
C GLU A 98 1.41 7.71 9.16
N GLU A 99 0.09 7.85 8.95
CA GLU A 99 -0.87 8.10 10.04
C GLU A 99 -0.81 7.00 11.11
N PHE A 100 -0.72 5.73 10.69
CA PHE A 100 -0.61 4.59 11.60
C PHE A 100 0.69 4.64 12.41
N LYS A 101 1.83 4.97 11.78
CA LYS A 101 3.10 5.12 12.51
C LYS A 101 3.02 6.24 13.54
N ALA A 102 2.46 7.39 13.17
CA ALA A 102 2.28 8.52 14.07
C ALA A 102 1.39 8.19 15.27
N ALA A 103 0.29 7.45 15.04
CA ALA A 103 -0.65 7.04 16.09
C ALA A 103 -0.06 6.02 17.08
N ASN A 104 0.98 5.27 16.68
CA ASN A 104 1.57 4.20 17.50
C ASN A 104 3.00 4.52 18.00
N ALA A 105 3.50 5.73 17.72
CA ALA A 105 4.88 6.13 18.05
C ALA A 105 5.19 6.13 19.56
N GLU A 106 4.19 6.38 20.43
CA GLU A 106 4.37 6.34 21.88
C GLU A 106 4.24 4.92 22.47
N ALA A 107 3.54 4.02 21.77
CA ALA A 107 3.23 2.68 22.28
C ALA A 107 4.34 1.65 22.00
N GLN A 108 5.16 1.86 20.97
CA GLN A 108 6.23 0.95 20.58
C GLN A 108 7.42 1.72 19.99
N GLY A 109 8.54 1.78 20.71
CA GLY A 109 9.83 2.17 20.11
C GLY A 109 10.26 1.15 19.05
N ASP A 110 11.05 1.58 18.05
CA ASP A 110 11.80 0.87 16.96
C ASP A 110 11.29 -0.45 16.34
N ALA A 111 10.17 -1.04 16.77
CA ALA A 111 9.76 -2.40 16.44
C ALA A 111 8.98 -2.52 15.11
N VAL A 112 8.54 -1.40 14.52
CA VAL A 112 7.79 -1.40 13.25
C VAL A 112 8.38 -0.35 12.30
N ASP A 113 9.26 -0.80 11.41
CA ASP A 113 9.88 0.06 10.41
C ASP A 113 9.01 0.10 9.14
N ILE A 114 7.94 0.91 9.19
CA ILE A 114 7.03 1.14 8.05
C ILE A 114 7.77 1.84 6.91
N ILE A 115 7.74 1.25 5.71
CA ILE A 115 8.52 1.67 4.54
C ILE A 115 7.74 2.69 3.68
N GLY A 116 6.41 2.60 3.63
CA GLY A 116 5.55 3.43 2.78
C GLY A 116 5.37 4.88 3.29
N ARG A 117 6.15 5.84 2.74
CA ARG A 117 6.15 7.25 3.24
C ARG A 117 5.34 8.25 2.44
N PHE A 118 4.99 7.98 1.18
CA PHE A 118 4.48 9.03 0.29
C PHE A 118 3.10 8.75 -0.32
N GLY A 119 2.47 7.59 -0.06
CA GLY A 119 1.15 7.27 -0.61
C GLY A 119 1.06 7.29 -2.14
N VAL A 120 2.20 7.33 -2.84
CA VAL A 120 2.28 7.38 -4.30
C VAL A 120 2.61 6.03 -4.94
N GLY A 121 3.04 5.04 -4.15
CA GLY A 121 3.44 3.73 -4.62
C GLY A 121 2.36 3.00 -5.42
N PHE A 122 1.09 3.18 -5.06
CA PHE A 122 -0.05 2.67 -5.83
C PHE A 122 -0.07 3.19 -7.28
N TYR A 123 0.21 4.47 -7.49
CA TYR A 123 0.12 5.08 -8.82
C TYR A 123 1.27 4.67 -9.75
N SER A 124 2.36 4.11 -9.22
CA SER A 124 3.43 3.53 -10.03
C SER A 124 2.98 2.33 -10.87
N ALA A 125 1.90 1.65 -10.47
CA ALA A 125 1.35 0.53 -11.23
C ALA A 125 0.78 0.97 -12.60
N PHE A 126 0.21 2.18 -12.70
CA PHE A 126 -0.32 2.74 -13.97
C PHE A 126 0.76 3.06 -15.00
N MET A 127 2.03 2.85 -14.66
CA MET A 127 3.15 3.05 -15.57
C MET A 127 3.44 1.84 -16.45
N VAL A 128 2.99 0.67 -16.02
CA VAL A 128 3.21 -0.61 -16.69
C VAL A 128 1.92 -1.32 -17.08
N ALA A 129 0.76 -0.83 -16.60
CA ALA A 129 -0.57 -1.38 -16.79
C ALA A 129 -1.47 -0.49 -17.66
#